data_AF-A0A6F8PWV1-F1
#
_entry.id   AF-A0A6F8PWV1-F1
#
_cell.length_a   1.000
_cell.length_b   1.000
_cell.length_c   1.000
_cell.angle_alpha   90.00
_cell.angle_beta   90.00
_cell.angle_gamma   90.00
#
_symmetry.space_group_name_H-M   'P 1'
#
loop_
_entity.id
_entity.type
_entity.pdbx_description
1 polymer ?
#
loop_
_entity_poly.entity_id
_entity_poly.type
_entity_poly.pdbx_seq_one_letter_code
_entity_poly.pdbx_strand_id
1 'polypeptide(L)'
;MLYPTTENDLVEVATVATLAEQPQPIQILVLDGTWRKTYKLLQLNPRLAELPRIQLAPQQASKYRIRKQKNALSLSTLEAVGQLLTQLEKAPQIAEDLERAFDCFQSAIFSYPLRP
;
A
#
# COMPACT_ATOMS: atom_id res chain seq x y z
N MET A 1 0.05 -7.17 -8.34
CA MET A 1 0.41 -7.15 -6.90
C MET A 1 0.77 -5.72 -6.51
N LEU A 2 0.14 -5.19 -5.47
CA LEU A 2 0.48 -3.89 -4.91
C LEU A 2 1.76 -4.01 -4.07
N TYR A 3 2.89 -3.68 -4.69
CA TYR A 3 4.21 -3.72 -4.07
C TYR A 3 5.17 -2.85 -4.89
N PRO A 4 6.05 -2.07 -4.26
CA PRO A 4 7.03 -1.27 -5.00
C PRO A 4 7.97 -2.19 -5.77
N THR A 5 8.46 -1.72 -6.91
CA THR A 5 9.58 -2.39 -7.57
C THR A 5 10.90 -1.89 -7.01
N THR A 6 11.91 -2.72 -7.16
CA THR A 6 13.32 -2.39 -6.93
C THR A 6 14.02 -2.29 -8.28
N GLU A 7 15.21 -1.68 -8.32
CA GLU A 7 15.99 -1.47 -9.56
C GLU A 7 16.30 -2.78 -10.31
N ASN A 8 16.29 -3.92 -9.62
CA ASN A 8 16.57 -5.23 -10.20
C ASN A 8 15.32 -6.03 -10.61
N ASP A 9 14.11 -5.50 -10.39
CA ASP A 9 12.90 -6.24 -10.74
C ASP A 9 12.65 -6.17 -12.26
N LEU A 10 12.77 -7.32 -12.94
CA LEU A 10 12.46 -7.49 -14.37
C LEU A 10 10.99 -7.85 -14.60
N VAL A 11 10.09 -7.19 -13.87
CA VAL A 11 8.65 -7.51 -13.86
C VAL A 11 7.86 -6.40 -14.53
N GLU A 12 6.75 -6.78 -15.16
CA GLU A 12 5.82 -5.81 -15.74
C GLU A 12 5.25 -4.89 -14.65
N VAL A 13 5.18 -3.59 -14.94
CA VAL A 13 4.54 -2.60 -14.07
C VAL A 13 3.22 -2.19 -14.69
N ALA A 14 2.13 -2.57 -14.05
CA ALA A 14 0.78 -2.13 -14.38
C ALA A 14 0.49 -0.78 -13.73
N THR A 15 -0.13 0.13 -14.47
CA THR A 15 -0.65 1.39 -13.93
C THR A 15 -2.09 1.21 -13.45
N VAL A 16 -2.53 2.04 -12.51
CA VAL A 16 -3.92 1.97 -12.04
C VAL A 16 -4.91 2.30 -13.16
N ALA A 17 -4.55 3.22 -14.07
CA ALA A 17 -5.36 3.54 -15.24
C ALA A 17 -5.58 2.32 -16.14
N THR A 18 -4.50 1.59 -16.47
CA THR A 18 -4.59 0.36 -17.30
C THR A 18 -5.37 -0.77 -16.63
N LEU A 19 -5.40 -0.81 -15.29
CA LEU A 19 -6.19 -1.79 -14.53
C LEU A 19 -7.67 -1.42 -14.51
N ALA A 20 -8.00 -0.14 -14.41
CA ALA A 20 -9.38 0.35 -14.40
C ALA A 20 -10.11 0.13 -15.75
N GLU A 21 -9.36 -0.02 -16.84
CA GLU A 21 -9.91 -0.27 -18.19
C GLU A 21 -10.10 -1.76 -18.51
N GLN A 22 -9.74 -2.66 -17.60
CA GLN A 22 -9.85 -4.10 -17.84
C GLN A 22 -11.33 -4.53 -17.93
N PRO A 23 -11.73 -5.27 -18.97
CA PRO A 23 -13.12 -5.72 -19.13
C PRO A 23 -13.50 -6.84 -18.16
N GLN A 24 -12.52 -7.44 -17.48
CA GLN A 24 -12.71 -8.54 -16.54
C GLN A 24 -12.42 -8.09 -15.11
N PRO A 25 -13.04 -8.72 -14.08
CA PRO A 25 -12.74 -8.41 -12.69
C PRO A 25 -11.24 -8.56 -12.39
N ILE A 26 -10.65 -7.51 -11.83
CA ILE A 26 -9.24 -7.52 -11.43
C ILE A 26 -9.07 -8.05 -10.01
N GLN A 27 -7.99 -8.81 -9.79
CA GLN A 27 -7.60 -9.28 -8.46
C GLN A 27 -6.26 -8.66 -8.07
N ILE A 28 -6.22 -8.06 -6.88
CA ILE A 28 -5.03 -7.36 -6.41
C ILE A 28 -4.52 -8.03 -5.14
N LEU A 29 -3.35 -8.64 -5.26
CA LEU A 29 -2.62 -9.16 -4.12
C LEU A 29 -1.87 -8.04 -3.39
N VAL A 30 -2.00 -8.00 -2.07
CA VAL A 30 -1.29 -7.07 -1.17
C VAL A 30 -0.51 -7.90 -0.15
N LEU A 31 0.78 -7.59 0.03
CA LEU A 31 1.60 -8.26 1.04
C LEU A 31 1.62 -7.42 2.31
N ASP A 32 0.93 -7.88 3.36
CA ASP A 32 0.91 -7.18 4.65
C ASP A 32 2.05 -7.63 5.57
N GLY A 33 2.68 -6.65 6.22
CA GLY A 33 3.75 -6.88 7.18
C GLY A 33 4.89 -5.88 7.04
N THR A 34 5.89 -6.02 7.91
CA THR A 34 7.10 -5.16 7.83
C THR A 34 7.83 -5.39 6.50
N TRP A 35 8.44 -4.33 5.93
CA TRP A 35 9.27 -4.41 4.72
C TRP A 35 10.22 -5.62 4.69
N ARG A 36 10.93 -5.88 5.80
CA ARG A 36 11.86 -7.02 5.89
C ARG A 36 11.16 -8.36 5.68
N LYS A 37 9.95 -8.53 6.25
CA LYS A 37 9.17 -9.77 6.16
C LYS A 37 8.57 -9.93 4.77
N THR A 38 7.93 -8.89 4.22
CA THR A 38 7.29 -8.96 2.90
C THR A 38 8.33 -9.10 1.79
N TYR A 39 9.47 -8.44 1.90
CA TYR A 39 10.58 -8.62 0.97
C TYR A 39 11.16 -10.04 1.03
N LYS A 40 11.37 -10.59 2.24
CA LYS A 40 11.79 -11.99 2.38
C LYS A 40 10.76 -12.96 1.80
N LEU A 41 9.47 -12.73 2.04
CA LEU A 41 8.40 -13.54 1.47
C LEU A 41 8.46 -13.52 -0.06
N LEU A 42 8.67 -12.34 -0.64
CA LEU A 42 8.80 -12.18 -2.09
C LEU A 42 10.00 -12.97 -2.65
N GLN A 43 11.17 -12.82 -2.03
CA GLN A 43 12.40 -13.51 -2.45
C GLN A 43 12.30 -15.03 -2.34
N LEU A 44 11.52 -15.54 -1.38
CA LEU A 44 11.33 -16.99 -1.18
C LEU A 44 10.27 -17.61 -2.10
N ASN A 45 9.49 -16.81 -2.82
CA ASN A 45 8.38 -17.28 -3.64
C ASN A 45 8.51 -16.77 -5.08
N PRO A 46 9.19 -17.50 -5.97
CA PRO A 46 9.41 -17.08 -7.36
C PRO A 46 8.11 -16.72 -8.09
N ARG A 47 7.04 -17.49 -7.89
CA ARG A 47 5.71 -17.19 -8.47
C ARG A 47 5.14 -15.86 -8.01
N LEU A 48 5.38 -15.44 -6.76
CA LEU A 48 5.00 -14.11 -6.28
C LEU A 48 5.88 -13.03 -6.89
N ALA A 49 7.17 -13.32 -7.10
CA ALA A 49 8.10 -12.42 -7.75
C ALA A 49 7.67 -12.11 -9.19
N GLU A 50 7.21 -13.10 -9.94
CA GLU A 50 6.76 -12.98 -11.33
C GLU A 50 5.47 -12.16 -11.54
N LEU A 51 4.69 -11.91 -10.49
CA LEU A 51 3.42 -11.19 -10.62
C LEU A 51 3.65 -9.72 -11.05
N PRO A 52 2.84 -9.21 -12.01
CA PRO A 52 2.85 -7.80 -12.40
C PRO A 52 2.72 -6.89 -11.18
N ARG A 53 3.47 -5.79 -11.17
CA ARG A 53 3.56 -4.84 -10.06
C ARG A 53 2.67 -3.65 -10.28
N ILE A 54 2.01 -3.22 -9.22
CA ILE A 54 1.27 -1.96 -9.19
C ILE A 54 2.10 -1.00 -8.38
N GLN A 55 2.65 0.01 -9.04
CA GLN A 55 3.34 1.10 -8.38
C GLN A 55 2.37 2.24 -8.10
N LEU A 56 2.42 2.74 -6.87
CA LEU A 56 1.79 4.00 -6.50
C LEU A 56 2.88 5.07 -6.47
N ALA A 57 2.52 6.27 -6.95
CA ALA A 57 3.32 7.46 -6.84
C ALA A 57 2.67 8.40 -5.82
N PRO A 58 2.86 8.16 -4.50
CA PRO A 58 2.27 9.02 -3.49
C PRO A 58 2.83 10.44 -3.61
N GLN A 59 1.94 11.42 -3.72
CA GLN A 59 2.31 12.83 -3.76
C GLN A 59 2.49 13.44 -2.36
N GLN A 60 1.99 12.76 -1.34
CA GLN A 60 2.06 13.19 0.06
C GLN A 60 2.84 12.15 0.88
N ALA A 61 3.51 12.64 1.93
CA ALA A 61 4.14 11.77 2.90
C ALA A 61 3.09 10.95 3.67
N SER A 62 3.45 9.73 4.06
CA SER A 62 2.60 8.89 4.90
C SER A 62 2.27 9.59 6.22
N LYS A 63 0.99 9.51 6.62
CA LYS A 63 0.48 9.99 7.91
C LYS A 63 0.61 8.95 9.01
N TYR A 64 1.25 7.81 8.74
CA TYR A 64 1.42 6.73 9.71
C TYR A 64 2.47 7.08 10.78
N ARG A 65 2.01 7.24 12.02
CA ARG A 65 2.83 7.69 13.17
C ARG A 65 3.17 6.57 14.15
N ILE A 66 2.44 5.45 14.13
CA ILE A 66 2.58 4.40 15.16
C ILE A 66 3.95 3.72 15.08
N ARG A 67 4.54 3.58 13.89
CA ARG A 67 5.86 2.97 13.72
C ARG A 67 6.74 3.82 12.80
N LYS A 68 8.04 3.85 13.11
CA LYS A 68 9.05 4.51 12.29
C LYS A 68 9.15 3.83 10.92
N GLN A 69 8.94 4.59 9.86
CA GLN A 69 9.08 4.13 8.49
C GLN A 69 10.48 4.41 7.95
N LYS A 70 10.89 3.69 6.90
CA LYS A 70 12.21 3.85 6.28
C LYS A 70 12.34 5.14 5.47
N ASN A 71 11.25 5.59 4.83
CA ASN A 71 11.19 6.83 4.06
C ASN A 71 9.80 7.47 4.21
N ALA A 72 9.70 8.78 3.99
CA ALA A 72 8.45 9.53 4.13
C ALA A 72 7.38 9.12 3.11
N LEU A 73 7.79 8.52 1.99
CA LEU A 73 6.90 8.03 0.92
C LEU A 73 6.51 6.54 1.09
N SER A 74 6.97 5.86 2.15
CA SER A 74 6.47 4.52 2.47
C SER A 74 5.06 4.66 2.98
N LEU A 75 4.08 4.32 2.16
CA LEU A 75 2.70 4.19 2.62
C LEU A 75 2.57 2.98 3.55
N SER A 76 1.70 3.09 4.55
CA SER A 76 1.17 1.92 5.24
C SER A 76 0.31 1.08 4.28
N THR A 77 0.06 -0.19 4.62
CA THR A 77 -0.83 -1.08 3.84
C THR A 77 -2.20 -0.43 3.62
N LEU A 78 -2.74 0.24 4.65
CA LEU A 78 -4.03 0.94 4.58
C LEU A 78 -4.00 2.10 3.58
N GLU A 79 -3.00 2.98 3.68
CA GLU A 79 -2.86 4.14 2.78
C GLU A 79 -2.65 3.69 1.33
N ALA A 80 -1.83 2.66 1.10
CA ALA A 80 -1.59 2.14 -0.23
C ALA A 80 -2.88 1.57 -0.86
N VAL A 81 -3.65 0.80 -0.10
CA VAL A 81 -4.94 0.27 -0.57
C VAL A 81 -5.96 1.40 -0.80
N GLY A 82 -6.03 2.38 0.10
CA GLY A 82 -6.92 3.53 -0.05
C GLY A 82 -6.62 4.33 -1.32
N GLN A 83 -5.36 4.66 -1.58
CA GLN A 83 -4.96 5.36 -2.80
C GLN A 83 -5.27 4.56 -4.07
N LEU A 84 -5.02 3.24 -4.05
CA LEU A 84 -5.32 2.36 -5.16
C LEU A 84 -6.82 2.33 -5.46
N LEU A 85 -7.67 2.13 -4.44
CA LEU A 85 -9.12 2.07 -4.61
C LEU A 85 -9.68 3.42 -5.09
N THR A 86 -9.22 4.53 -4.54
CA THR A 86 -9.61 5.86 -5.00
C THR A 86 -9.33 6.06 -6.49
N GLN A 87 -8.17 5.61 -6.98
CA GLN A 87 -7.82 5.71 -8.39
C GLN A 87 -8.64 4.75 -9.28
N LEU A 88 -8.89 3.51 -8.83
CA LEU A 88 -9.68 2.53 -9.58
C LEU A 88 -11.15 2.94 -9.70
N GLU A 89 -11.76 3.33 -8.59
CA GLU A 89 -13.19 3.67 -8.51
C GLU A 89 -13.49 5.12 -8.90
N LYS A 90 -12.45 5.93 -9.17
CA LYS A 90 -12.54 7.38 -9.40
C LYS A 90 -13.32 8.09 -8.27
N ALA A 91 -13.11 7.63 -7.05
CA ALA A 91 -13.85 8.00 -5.86
C ALA A 91 -12.91 8.59 -4.80
N PRO A 92 -12.64 9.91 -4.82
CA PRO A 92 -11.74 10.56 -3.87
C PRO A 92 -12.20 10.42 -2.41
N GLN A 93 -13.50 10.31 -2.17
CA GLN A 93 -14.08 10.13 -0.85
C GLN A 93 -13.58 8.88 -0.11
N ILE A 94 -13.19 7.82 -0.84
CA ILE A 94 -12.65 6.59 -0.24
C ILE A 94 -11.36 6.90 0.54
N ALA A 95 -10.45 7.68 -0.04
CA ALA A 95 -9.22 8.08 0.62
C ALA A 95 -9.53 8.99 1.82
N GLU A 96 -10.43 9.95 1.68
CA GLU A 96 -10.80 10.88 2.75
C GLU A 96 -11.40 10.15 3.97
N ASP A 97 -12.32 9.21 3.75
CA ASP A 97 -12.95 8.46 4.83
C ASP A 97 -11.98 7.48 5.49
N LEU A 98 -11.11 6.81 4.71
CA LEU A 98 -10.06 5.95 5.24
C LEU A 98 -9.03 6.75 6.05
N GLU A 99 -8.61 7.92 5.57
CA GLU A 99 -7.71 8.81 6.29
C GLU A 99 -8.33 9.26 7.61
N ARG A 100 -9.61 9.67 7.61
CA ARG A 100 -10.32 10.06 8.83
C ARG A 100 -10.38 8.92 9.84
N ALA A 101 -10.75 7.72 9.39
CA ALA A 101 -10.80 6.53 10.25
C ALA A 101 -9.40 6.19 10.81
N PHE A 102 -8.37 6.34 9.99
CA PHE A 102 -7.00 6.09 10.40
C PHE A 102 -6.50 7.09 11.45
N ASP A 103 -6.79 8.37 11.28
CA ASP A 103 -6.45 9.41 12.25
C ASP A 103 -7.11 9.17 13.61
N CYS A 104 -8.39 8.77 13.62
CA CYS A 104 -9.09 8.36 14.84
C CYS A 104 -8.41 7.16 15.52
N PHE A 105 -8.07 6.12 14.75
CA PHE A 105 -7.40 4.91 15.26
C PHE A 105 -6.02 5.22 15.87
N GLN A 106 -5.20 6.01 15.16
CA GLN A 106 -3.89 6.42 15.64
C GLN A 106 -4.00 7.26 16.90
N SER A 107 -4.93 8.22 16.94
CA SER A 107 -5.20 9.05 18.11
C SER A 107 -5.57 8.20 19.32
N ALA A 108 -6.47 7.23 19.13
CA ALA A 108 -6.85 6.30 20.19
C ALA A 108 -5.64 5.52 20.74
N ILE A 109 -4.74 5.04 19.87
CA ILE A 109 -3.52 4.35 20.29
C ILE A 109 -2.61 5.24 21.14
N PHE A 110 -2.45 6.52 20.78
CA PHE A 110 -1.61 7.44 21.55
C PHE A 110 -2.28 7.98 22.82
N SER A 111 -3.61 7.92 22.92
CA SER A 111 -4.35 8.29 24.13
C SER A 111 -4.30 7.24 25.23
N TYR A 112 -3.91 6.00 24.93
CA TYR A 112 -3.72 4.99 25.98
C TYR A 112 -2.42 5.26 26.74
N PRO A 113 -2.44 5.37 28.09
CA PRO A 113 -1.23 5.46 28.87
C PRO A 113 -0.41 4.19 28.65
N LEU A 114 0.85 4.35 28.23
CA LEU A 114 1.80 3.24 28.18
C LEU A 114 1.82 2.60 29.57
N ARG A 115 1.43 1.32 29.66
CA ARG A 115 1.62 0.57 30.90
C ARG A 115 3.12 0.55 31.20
N PRO A 116 3.54 0.90 32.42
CA PRO A 116 4.94 0.86 32.84
C PRO A 116 5.50 -0.56 32.78
#